data_AF-A0AA40C100-F1
#
_entry.id   AF-A0AA40C100-F1
#
_cell.length_a   1.000
_cell.length_b   1.000
_cell.length_c   1.000
_cell.angle_alpha   90.00
_cell.angle_beta   90.00
_cell.angle_gamma   90.00
#
_symmetry.space_group_name_H-M   'P 1'
#
loop_
_entity.id
_entity.type
_entity.pdbx_description
1 polymer ?
#
loop_
_entity_poly.entity_id
_entity_poly.type
_entity_poly.pdbx_seq_one_letter_code
_entity_poly.pdbx_strand_id
1 'polypeptide(L)'
;MTQRNSAELQRNAIVAVFLRMIEYYQGMLFLTTNRLAEFDPAFFNRVHITIKYGNLGPDERRNIWRQHVQRACRRSRKPYLWNEDAYRLLGSIETNGREIRNLTRTAVGFAQSMDQDLDITHVVAVIRNNLGEMGNQDLGGIFAELKAVHERLLEERPPEIIVEALPPS
;
A
#
# COMPACT_ATOMS: atom_id res chain seq x y z
N MET A 1 -11.08 50.68 -11.49
CA MET A 1 -9.89 50.71 -10.62
C MET A 1 -9.86 49.41 -9.85
N THR A 2 -9.02 48.48 -10.30
CA THR A 2 -8.95 47.08 -9.87
C THR A 2 -8.35 46.96 -8.48
N GLN A 3 -9.09 46.39 -7.54
CA GLN A 3 -8.55 45.94 -6.27
C GLN A 3 -7.46 44.90 -6.55
N ARG A 4 -6.20 45.29 -6.38
CA ARG A 4 -5.08 44.35 -6.27
C ARG A 4 -5.34 43.51 -5.02
N ASN A 5 -5.75 42.26 -5.23
CA ASN A 5 -6.13 41.36 -4.16
C ASN A 5 -4.87 41.04 -3.34
N SER A 6 -4.80 41.48 -2.08
CA SER A 6 -3.63 41.34 -1.20
C SER A 6 -3.15 39.89 -1.05
N ALA A 7 -4.08 38.94 -1.17
CA ALA A 7 -3.80 37.51 -1.17
C ALA A 7 -2.93 37.04 -2.35
N GLU A 8 -3.11 37.63 -3.54
CA GLU A 8 -2.30 37.28 -4.72
C GLU A 8 -0.86 37.78 -4.56
N LEU A 9 -0.69 38.96 -3.95
CA LEU A 9 0.63 39.51 -3.66
C LEU A 9 1.40 38.63 -2.66
N GLN A 10 0.73 38.17 -1.59
CA GLN A 10 1.32 37.26 -0.61
C GLN A 10 1.69 35.90 -1.21
N ARG A 11 0.81 35.31 -2.03
CA ARG A 11 1.10 34.04 -2.72
C ARG A 11 2.31 34.18 -3.64
N ASN A 12 2.38 35.25 -4.44
CA ASN A 12 3.49 35.49 -5.35
C ASN A 12 4.82 35.72 -4.59
N ALA A 13 4.78 36.39 -3.44
CA ALA A 13 5.95 36.58 -2.60
C ALA A 13 6.49 35.24 -2.05
N ILE A 14 5.61 34.35 -1.59
CA ILE A 14 6.00 33.02 -1.09
C ILE A 14 6.62 32.18 -2.22
N VAL A 15 6.03 32.18 -3.42
CA VAL A 15 6.58 31.46 -4.58
C VAL A 15 7.96 31.99 -4.95
N ALA A 16 8.15 33.31 -4.98
CA ALA A 16 9.44 33.93 -5.28
C ALA A 16 10.52 33.58 -4.25
N VAL A 17 10.19 33.59 -2.95
CA VAL A 17 11.11 33.18 -1.89
C VAL A 17 11.43 31.68 -2.00
N PHE A 18 10.42 30.85 -2.30
CA PHE A 18 10.60 29.41 -2.46
C PHE A 18 11.52 29.05 -3.63
N LEU A 19 11.33 29.67 -4.80
CA LEU A 19 12.23 29.50 -5.96
C LEU A 19 13.67 29.90 -5.62
N ARG A 20 13.85 30.99 -4.87
CA ARG A 20 15.17 31.43 -4.42
C ARG A 20 15.84 30.42 -3.48
N MET A 21 15.08 29.83 -2.55
CA MET A 21 15.63 28.82 -1.64
C MET A 21 16.15 27.59 -2.38
N ILE A 22 15.49 27.18 -3.45
CA ILE A 22 15.91 26.02 -4.26
C ILE A 22 17.19 26.31 -5.03
N GLU A 23 17.32 27.52 -5.57
CA GLU A 23 18.49 27.93 -6.34
C GLU A 23 19.78 27.96 -5.50
N TYR A 24 19.68 28.36 -4.23
CA TYR A 24 20.82 28.43 -3.31
C TYR A 24 20.95 27.21 -2.38
N TYR A 25 20.09 26.20 -2.53
CA TYR A 25 20.16 25.02 -1.67
C TYR A 25 21.44 24.23 -1.93
N GLN A 26 22.31 24.13 -0.93
CA GLN A 26 23.55 23.37 -1.02
C GLN A 26 23.34 21.93 -0.53
N GLY A 27 22.80 21.08 -1.41
CA GLY A 27 22.64 19.65 -1.13
C GLY A 27 21.67 18.94 -2.09
N MET A 28 21.22 17.75 -1.68
CA MET A 28 20.17 17.00 -2.37
C MET A 28 18.79 17.36 -1.78
N LEU A 29 17.88 17.86 -2.62
CA LEU A 29 16.52 18.22 -2.23
C LEU A 29 15.53 17.27 -2.90
N PHE A 30 14.67 16.63 -2.09
CA PHE A 30 13.54 15.84 -2.58
C PHE A 30 12.26 16.63 -2.42
N LEU A 31 11.51 16.78 -3.51
CA LEU A 31 10.23 17.46 -3.54
C LEU A 31 9.16 16.52 -4.04
N THR A 32 7.95 16.67 -3.50
CA THR A 32 6.79 15.89 -3.91
C THR A 32 5.65 16.85 -4.22
N THR A 33 4.89 16.59 -5.28
CA THR A 33 3.70 17.38 -5.63
C THR A 33 2.59 16.45 -6.12
N ASN A 34 1.38 16.69 -5.64
CA ASN A 34 0.17 16.02 -6.12
C ASN A 34 -0.47 16.76 -7.31
N ARG A 35 0.11 17.90 -7.72
CA ARG A 35 -0.44 18.80 -8.74
C ARG A 35 0.65 19.29 -9.70
N LEU A 36 1.25 18.35 -10.44
CA LEU A 36 2.31 18.67 -11.40
C LEU A 36 1.84 19.66 -12.49
N ALA A 37 0.57 19.58 -12.91
CA ALA A 37 0.01 20.42 -13.96
C ALA A 37 -0.22 21.89 -13.53
N GLU A 38 -0.38 22.14 -12.23
CA GLU A 38 -0.56 23.50 -11.67
C GLU A 38 0.78 24.09 -11.20
N PHE A 39 1.88 23.37 -11.40
CA PHE A 39 3.20 23.77 -10.93
C PHE A 39 3.82 24.82 -11.86
N ASP A 40 4.53 25.79 -11.28
CA ASP A 40 5.16 26.88 -12.02
C ASP A 40 6.21 26.32 -13.02
N PRO A 41 6.08 26.61 -14.33
CA PRO A 41 7.06 26.16 -15.33
C PRO A 41 8.51 26.54 -15.00
N ALA A 42 8.75 27.70 -14.37
CA ALA A 42 10.09 28.17 -13.99
C ALA A 42 10.77 27.27 -12.94
N PHE A 43 10.00 26.42 -12.27
CA PHE A 43 10.48 25.44 -11.32
C PHE A 43 11.24 24.29 -11.98
N PHE A 44 10.75 23.82 -13.14
CA PHE A 44 11.36 22.69 -13.85
C PHE A 44 12.79 22.98 -14.29
N ASN A 45 13.12 24.25 -14.56
CA ASN A 45 14.48 24.69 -14.87
C ASN A 45 15.49 24.44 -13.74
N ARG A 46 15.00 24.26 -12.50
CA ARG A 46 15.80 24.04 -11.29
C ARG A 46 15.71 22.59 -10.79
N VAL A 47 15.02 21.70 -11.51
CA VAL A 47 14.84 20.29 -11.16
C VAL A 47 15.64 19.42 -12.12
N HIS A 48 16.66 18.75 -11.60
CA HIS A 48 17.53 17.88 -12.40
C HIS A 48 16.83 16.59 -12.87
N ILE A 49 15.96 16.02 -12.03
CA ILE A 49 15.27 14.76 -12.30
C ILE A 49 13.81 14.89 -11.84
N THR A 50 12.88 14.53 -12.72
CA THR A 50 11.45 14.41 -12.39
C THR A 50 11.04 12.95 -12.44
N ILE A 51 10.61 12.40 -11.31
CA ILE A 51 10.08 11.03 -11.23
C ILE A 51 8.56 11.11 -11.20
N LYS A 52 7.91 10.57 -12.22
CA LYS A 52 6.45 10.47 -12.26
C LYS A 52 6.01 9.12 -11.69
N TYR A 53 5.34 9.17 -10.54
CA TYR A 53 4.68 8.00 -9.97
C TYR A 53 3.32 7.81 -10.63
N GLY A 54 3.19 6.76 -11.44
CA GLY A 54 1.91 6.34 -12.02
C GLY A 54 1.04 5.56 -11.04
N ASN A 55 -0.15 5.17 -11.50
CA ASN A 55 -0.95 4.20 -10.78
C ASN A 55 -0.22 2.85 -10.76
N LEU A 56 -0.33 2.14 -9.64
CA LEU A 56 0.30 0.83 -9.49
C LEU A 56 -0.35 -0.17 -10.46
N GLY A 57 0.46 -0.90 -11.22
CA GLY A 57 0.02 -2.05 -12.00
C GLY A 57 -0.31 -3.27 -11.12
N PRO A 58 -0.99 -4.30 -11.66
CA PRO A 58 -1.35 -5.50 -10.90
C PRO A 58 -0.15 -6.21 -10.26
N ASP A 59 0.97 -6.32 -10.97
CA ASP A 59 2.19 -6.95 -10.45
C ASP A 59 2.88 -6.12 -9.36
N GLU A 60 2.84 -4.79 -9.48
CA GLU A 60 3.37 -3.90 -8.45
C GLU A 60 2.54 -4.02 -7.16
N ARG A 61 1.20 -4.01 -7.28
CA ARG A 61 0.29 -4.25 -6.15
C ARG A 61 0.50 -5.62 -5.54
N ARG A 62 0.64 -6.68 -6.35
CA ARG A 62 0.97 -8.04 -5.90
C ARG A 62 2.22 -8.06 -5.03
N ASN A 63 3.30 -7.42 -5.49
CA ASN A 63 4.57 -7.38 -4.77
C ASN A 63 4.46 -6.58 -3.46
N ILE A 64 3.71 -5.48 -3.46
CA ILE A 64 3.45 -4.68 -2.27
C ILE A 64 2.64 -5.49 -1.25
N TRP A 65 1.56 -6.16 -1.68
CA TRP A 65 0.78 -7.08 -0.85
C TRP A 65 1.65 -8.18 -0.26
N ARG A 66 2.44 -8.86 -1.09
CA ARG A 66 3.37 -9.91 -0.66
C ARG A 66 4.31 -9.40 0.42
N GLN A 67 4.96 -8.25 0.21
CA GLN A 67 5.89 -7.68 1.19
C GLN A 67 5.22 -7.37 2.53
N HIS A 68 4.02 -6.79 2.49
CA HIS A 68 3.27 -6.44 3.70
C HIS A 68 2.78 -7.68 4.46
N VAL A 69 2.22 -8.67 3.75
CA VAL A 69 1.75 -9.94 4.33
C VAL A 69 2.91 -10.76 4.88
N GLN A 70 3.99 -10.96 4.12
CA GLN A 70 5.16 -11.69 4.60
C GLN A 70 5.75 -11.05 5.86
N ARG A 71 5.77 -9.72 5.92
CA ARG A 71 6.22 -9.01 7.12
C ARG A 71 5.28 -9.26 8.31
N ALA A 72 3.97 -9.26 8.11
CA ALA A 72 2.99 -9.56 9.14
C ALA A 72 3.05 -11.03 9.60
N CYS A 73 3.30 -11.96 8.68
CA CYS A 73 3.33 -13.39 8.93
C CYS A 73 4.71 -13.91 9.39
N ARG A 74 5.69 -13.06 9.67
CA ARG A 74 7.05 -13.48 10.10
C ARG A 74 7.07 -14.44 11.29
N ARG A 75 6.06 -14.37 12.17
CA ARG A 75 5.90 -15.24 13.34
C ARG A 75 4.60 -16.05 13.30
N SER A 76 3.93 -16.07 12.15
CA SER A 76 2.67 -16.80 11.98
C SER A 76 2.94 -18.30 12.11
N ARG A 77 2.04 -19.01 12.78
CA ARG A 77 2.03 -20.49 12.84
C ARG A 77 1.49 -21.10 11.55
N LYS A 78 0.89 -20.28 10.67
CA LYS A 78 0.25 -20.71 9.42
C LYS A 78 0.78 -19.95 8.19
N PRO A 79 2.12 -19.92 7.95
CA PRO A 79 2.67 -19.20 6.80
C PRO A 79 2.27 -19.85 5.46
N TYR A 80 1.90 -21.14 5.48
CA TYR A 80 1.45 -21.90 4.31
C TYR A 80 0.09 -21.43 3.74
N LEU A 81 -0.67 -20.63 4.49
CA LEU A 81 -1.94 -20.04 4.01
C LEU A 81 -1.74 -18.91 2.99
N TRP A 82 -0.49 -18.59 2.63
CA TRP A 82 -0.16 -17.50 1.71
C TRP A 82 0.72 -18.02 0.58
N ASN A 83 0.16 -18.14 -0.63
CA ASN A 83 0.85 -18.56 -1.84
C ASN A 83 0.77 -17.50 -2.96
N GLU A 84 1.36 -17.81 -4.12
CA GLU A 84 1.36 -16.91 -5.28
C GLU A 84 -0.03 -16.62 -5.84
N ASP A 85 -0.96 -17.59 -5.79
CA ASP A 85 -2.34 -17.37 -6.24
C ASP A 85 -3.03 -16.30 -5.40
N ALA A 86 -2.89 -16.38 -4.06
CA ALA A 86 -3.44 -15.38 -3.14
C ALA A 86 -2.86 -13.99 -3.42
N TYR A 87 -1.55 -13.88 -3.64
CA TYR A 87 -0.93 -12.59 -3.96
C TYR A 87 -1.40 -12.05 -5.30
N ARG A 88 -1.51 -12.91 -6.33
CA ARG A 88 -1.99 -12.52 -7.67
C ARG A 88 -3.42 -11.95 -7.60
N LEU A 89 -4.29 -12.60 -6.83
CA LEU A 89 -5.67 -12.14 -6.59
C LEU A 89 -5.72 -10.83 -5.82
N LEU A 90 -4.89 -10.65 -4.78
CA LEU A 90 -4.81 -9.37 -4.07
C LEU A 90 -4.26 -8.25 -4.98
N GLY A 91 -3.34 -8.58 -5.90
CA GLY A 91 -2.80 -7.64 -6.87
C GLY A 91 -3.81 -7.18 -7.93
N SER A 92 -4.85 -7.97 -8.22
CA SER A 92 -5.90 -7.56 -9.17
C SER A 92 -6.87 -6.52 -8.58
N ILE A 93 -6.89 -6.35 -7.26
CA ILE A 93 -7.69 -5.33 -6.58
C ILE A 93 -7.07 -3.95 -6.83
N GLU A 94 -7.83 -3.02 -7.40
CA GLU A 94 -7.38 -1.66 -7.69
C GLU A 94 -7.19 -0.86 -6.40
N THR A 95 -5.95 -0.83 -5.92
CA THR A 95 -5.56 -0.14 -4.70
C THR A 95 -4.23 0.58 -4.87
N ASN A 96 -4.05 1.69 -4.16
CA ASN A 96 -2.76 2.35 -4.04
C ASN A 96 -1.94 1.78 -2.86
N GLY A 97 -0.65 2.10 -2.80
CA GLY A 97 0.23 1.56 -1.75
C GLY A 97 -0.19 1.95 -0.33
N ARG A 98 -0.84 3.11 -0.15
CA ARG A 98 -1.34 3.54 1.17
C ARG A 98 -2.54 2.69 1.59
N GLU A 99 -3.46 2.40 0.68
CA GLU A 99 -4.59 1.51 0.92
C GLU A 99 -4.12 0.12 1.29
N ILE A 100 -3.21 -0.49 0.51
CA ILE A 100 -2.66 -1.83 0.79
C ILE A 100 -2.06 -1.88 2.20
N ARG A 101 -1.24 -0.89 2.57
CA ARG A 101 -0.64 -0.79 3.90
C ARG A 101 -1.70 -0.69 5.00
N ASN A 102 -2.72 0.15 4.81
CA ASN A 102 -3.78 0.35 5.79
C ASN A 102 -4.64 -0.91 5.95
N LEU A 103 -5.09 -1.50 4.84
CA LEU A 103 -5.86 -2.74 4.81
C LEU A 103 -5.10 -3.87 5.51
N THR A 104 -3.81 -4.05 5.20
CA THR A 104 -2.99 -5.08 5.87
C THR A 104 -2.88 -4.81 7.37
N ARG A 105 -2.62 -3.56 7.80
CA ARG A 105 -2.54 -3.23 9.23
C ARG A 105 -3.84 -3.50 9.97
N THR A 106 -4.97 -3.13 9.38
CA THR A 106 -6.29 -3.36 9.97
C THR A 106 -6.59 -4.86 10.03
N ALA A 107 -6.25 -5.63 8.99
CA ALA A 107 -6.42 -7.09 8.98
C ALA A 107 -5.57 -7.78 10.06
N VAL A 108 -4.34 -7.32 10.29
CA VAL A 108 -3.49 -7.81 11.39
C VAL A 108 -4.12 -7.51 12.74
N GLY A 109 -4.57 -6.26 12.96
CA GLY A 109 -5.26 -5.90 14.21
C GLY A 109 -6.54 -6.71 14.43
N PHE A 110 -7.28 -6.98 13.36
CA PHE A 110 -8.48 -7.81 13.40
C PHE A 110 -8.17 -9.26 13.79
N ALA A 111 -7.18 -9.90 13.16
CA ALA A 111 -6.73 -11.25 13.52
C ALA A 111 -6.25 -11.33 14.98
N GLN A 112 -5.47 -10.35 15.42
CA GLN A 112 -4.97 -10.28 16.80
C GLN A 112 -6.10 -10.12 17.83
N SER A 113 -7.17 -9.39 17.50
CA SER A 113 -8.34 -9.27 18.38
C SER A 113 -9.08 -10.61 18.59
N MET A 114 -8.84 -11.58 17.71
CA MET A 114 -9.38 -12.94 17.78
C MET A 114 -8.38 -13.97 18.31
N ASP A 115 -7.20 -13.55 18.77
CA ASP A 115 -6.07 -14.42 19.14
C ASP A 115 -5.60 -15.34 17.99
N GLN A 116 -5.73 -14.87 16.75
CA GLN A 116 -5.37 -15.60 15.54
C GLN A 116 -4.20 -14.96 14.80
N ASP A 117 -3.46 -15.78 14.05
CA ASP A 117 -2.49 -15.30 13.08
C ASP A 117 -3.21 -14.73 11.84
N LEU A 118 -2.55 -13.82 11.12
CA LEU A 118 -3.11 -13.23 9.90
C LEU A 118 -3.45 -14.31 8.86
N ASP A 119 -4.67 -14.25 8.36
CA ASP A 119 -5.26 -15.18 7.39
C ASP A 119 -5.92 -14.39 6.24
N ILE A 120 -6.10 -15.04 5.09
CA ILE A 120 -6.81 -14.52 3.92
C ILE A 120 -8.21 -14.04 4.32
N THR A 121 -8.90 -14.77 5.19
CA THR A 121 -10.26 -14.42 5.66
C THR A 121 -10.31 -13.07 6.37
N HIS A 122 -9.31 -12.77 7.21
CA HIS A 122 -9.18 -11.47 7.88
C HIS A 122 -8.95 -10.33 6.88
N VAL A 123 -8.11 -10.56 5.87
CA VAL A 123 -7.85 -9.58 4.81
C VAL A 123 -9.12 -9.33 3.99
N VAL A 124 -9.81 -10.38 3.55
CA VAL A 124 -11.07 -10.27 2.80
C VAL A 124 -12.15 -9.55 3.61
N ALA A 125 -12.28 -9.83 4.91
CA ALA A 125 -13.24 -9.15 5.77
C ALA A 125 -12.98 -7.64 5.83
N VAL A 126 -11.72 -7.24 6.01
CA VAL A 126 -11.32 -5.84 6.04
C VAL A 126 -11.51 -5.16 4.70
N ILE A 127 -11.14 -5.81 3.59
CA ILE A 127 -11.34 -5.27 2.25
C ILE A 127 -12.83 -5.07 1.98
N ARG A 128 -13.68 -6.05 2.30
CA ARG A 128 -15.13 -5.95 2.12
C ARG A 128 -15.71 -4.75 2.87
N ASN A 129 -15.25 -4.51 4.09
CA ASN A 129 -15.73 -3.40 4.93
C ASN A 129 -15.21 -2.02 4.46
N ASN A 130 -13.99 -1.94 3.92
CA ASN A 130 -13.35 -0.66 3.58
C ASN A 130 -13.52 -0.26 2.11
N LEU A 131 -13.69 -1.23 1.21
CA LEU A 131 -13.83 -0.98 -0.24
C LEU A 131 -15.27 -1.18 -0.75
N GLY A 132 -16.16 -1.75 0.06
CA GLY A 132 -17.57 -1.95 -0.32
C GLY A 132 -18.34 -0.66 -0.61
N GLU A 133 -17.80 0.50 -0.20
CA GLU A 133 -18.39 1.82 -0.46
C GLU A 133 -17.65 2.64 -1.54
N MET A 134 -16.50 2.18 -2.05
CA MET A 134 -15.56 3.04 -2.81
C MET A 134 -15.26 2.61 -4.26
N GLY A 135 -15.73 1.47 -4.76
CA GLY A 135 -15.26 0.91 -6.04
C GLY A 135 -16.33 0.48 -7.03
N ASN A 136 -16.16 0.85 -8.30
CA ASN A 136 -16.89 0.31 -9.46
C ASN A 136 -16.32 -1.06 -9.93
N GLN A 137 -15.45 -1.68 -9.13
CA GLN A 137 -14.80 -2.97 -9.41
C GLN A 137 -15.64 -4.10 -8.80
N ASP A 138 -15.98 -5.11 -9.59
CA ASP A 138 -16.60 -6.33 -9.07
C ASP A 138 -15.59 -7.14 -8.26
N LEU A 139 -15.66 -6.99 -6.93
CA LEU A 139 -14.83 -7.73 -5.98
C LEU A 139 -15.41 -9.12 -5.65
N GLY A 140 -16.65 -9.41 -6.06
CA GLY A 140 -17.35 -10.66 -5.73
C GLY A 140 -16.60 -11.88 -6.26
N GLY A 141 -16.21 -11.85 -7.54
CA GLY A 141 -15.43 -12.91 -8.17
C GLY A 141 -14.07 -13.12 -7.49
N ILE A 142 -13.34 -12.02 -7.21
CA ILE A 142 -12.04 -12.07 -6.55
C ILE A 142 -12.15 -12.69 -5.16
N PHE A 143 -13.18 -12.34 -4.38
CA PHE A 143 -13.40 -12.92 -3.05
C PHE A 143 -13.76 -14.40 -3.10
N ALA A 144 -14.54 -14.84 -4.09
CA ALA A 144 -14.85 -16.25 -4.29
C ALA A 144 -13.57 -17.05 -4.62
N GLU A 145 -12.73 -16.52 -5.51
CA GLU A 145 -11.44 -17.15 -5.85
C GLU A 145 -10.47 -17.17 -4.67
N LEU A 146 -10.37 -16.08 -3.89
CA LEU A 146 -9.54 -16.04 -2.68
C LEU A 146 -10.01 -17.06 -1.65
N LYS A 147 -11.32 -17.25 -1.52
CA LYS A 147 -11.90 -18.27 -0.63
C LYS A 147 -11.53 -19.68 -1.11
N ALA A 148 -11.66 -19.96 -2.41
CA ALA A 148 -11.28 -21.25 -2.98
C ALA A 148 -9.77 -21.53 -2.83
N VAL A 149 -8.91 -20.53 -3.01
CA VAL A 149 -7.46 -20.65 -2.72
C VAL A 149 -7.23 -20.99 -1.25
N HIS A 150 -7.90 -20.28 -0.34
CA HIS A 150 -7.78 -20.51 1.09
C HIS A 150 -8.21 -21.93 1.51
N GLU A 151 -9.34 -22.41 0.98
CA GLU A 151 -9.83 -23.78 1.22
C GLU A 151 -8.84 -24.83 0.73
N ARG A 152 -8.29 -24.68 -0.49
CA ARG A 152 -7.24 -25.57 -1.02
C ARG A 152 -5.99 -25.60 -0.13
N LEU A 153 -5.54 -24.44 0.35
CA LEU A 153 -4.35 -24.35 1.23
C LEU A 153 -4.58 -24.95 2.62
N LEU A 154 -5.82 -25.01 3.09
CA LEU A 154 -6.17 -25.71 4.33
C LEU A 154 -6.13 -27.22 4.15
N GLU A 155 -6.55 -27.73 2.99
CA GLU A 155 -6.49 -29.17 2.65
C GLU A 155 -5.05 -29.65 2.46
N GLU A 156 -4.20 -28.81 1.85
CA GLU A 156 -2.77 -29.08 1.61
C GLU A 156 -1.87 -28.81 2.83
N ARG A 157 -2.44 -28.77 4.05
CA ARG A 157 -1.69 -28.46 5.28
C ARG A 157 -0.47 -29.39 5.41
N PRO A 158 0.75 -28.85 5.55
CA PRO A 158 1.93 -29.68 5.75
C PRO A 158 1.79 -30.50 7.05
N PRO A 159 2.27 -31.75 7.09
CA PRO A 159 2.24 -32.55 8.31
C PRO A 159 2.93 -31.81 9.45
N GLU A 160 2.33 -31.82 10.64
CA GLU A 160 2.94 -31.22 11.83
C GLU A 160 4.30 -31.88 12.06
N ILE A 161 5.39 -31.13 11.88
CA ILE A 161 6.71 -31.58 12.31
C ILE A 161 6.65 -31.57 13.84
N ILE A 162 6.46 -32.75 14.44
CA ILE A 162 6.67 -32.96 15.87
C ILE A 162 8.16 -32.67 16.11
N VAL A 163 8.46 -31.48 16.61
CA VAL A 163 9.77 -31.21 17.18
C VAL A 163 9.79 -31.96 18.51
N GLU A 164 10.21 -33.22 18.49
CA GLU A 164 10.55 -33.94 19.71
C GLU A 164 11.54 -33.09 20.50
N ALA A 165 11.14 -32.73 21.72
CA ALA A 165 11.99 -32.03 22.66
C ALA A 165 13.25 -32.87 22.88
N LEU A 166 14.42 -32.35 22.48
CA LEU A 166 15.69 -32.89 22.95
C LEU A 166 15.67 -32.89 24.48
N PRO A 167 16.01 -34.00 25.15
CA PRO A 167 16.13 -34.00 26.60
C PRO A 167 17.25 -33.04 27.03
N PRO A 168 17.08 -32.31 28.14
CA PRO A 168 18.13 -31.44 28.66
C PRO A 168 19.36 -32.29 29.05
N SER A 169 20.54 -31.79 28.68
CA SER A 169 21.85 -32.36 28.98
C SER A 169 22.18 -32.31 30.46
#